data_AF-A0A350CKI5-F1
#
_entry.id   AF-A0A350CKI5-F1
#
_cell.length_a   1.000
_cell.length_b   1.000
_cell.length_c   1.000
_cell.angle_alpha   90.00
_cell.angle_beta   90.00
_cell.angle_gamma   90.00
#
_symmetry.space_group_name_H-M   'P 1'
#
loop_
_entity.id
_entity.type
_entity.pdbx_description
1 polymer ?
#
loop_
_entity_poly.entity_id
_entity_poly.type
_entity_poly.pdbx_seq_one_letter_code
_entity_poly.pdbx_strand_id
1 'polypeptide(L)'
;FDRVIVSGLPRTVETATRVLAASGQRIALDTWPELHEIRGGRLSSIPTAELKRAFTGAFEGLVNPEQRFLGGESVGEMMDRVHPAIQKLRDDPDWDTVLLVLHGGVNCAILSLALTGQRLFLGGLAQTAGCINALDVGADPADWVVRFVNYVPPAPLQPGARSTTMEQLFEQYKRSR
;
A
#
# COMPACT_ATOMS: atom_id res chain seq x y z
N PHE A 1 9.81 -16.29 7.14
CA PHE A 1 10.47 -15.09 6.61
C PHE A 1 11.80 -14.98 7.30
N ASP A 2 12.80 -14.39 6.65
CA ASP A 2 14.09 -14.11 7.28
C ASP A 2 14.09 -12.68 7.85
N ARG A 3 13.23 -11.83 7.28
CA ARG A 3 13.06 -10.43 7.67
C ARG A 3 11.59 -10.04 7.69
N VAL A 4 11.23 -9.17 8.64
CA VAL A 4 9.91 -8.54 8.70
C VAL A 4 10.05 -7.03 8.81
N ILE A 5 9.50 -6.31 7.85
CA ILE A 5 9.51 -4.85 7.82
C ILE A 5 8.08 -4.34 7.97
N VAL A 6 7.92 -3.35 8.85
CA VAL A 6 6.66 -2.65 9.10
C VAL A 6 6.85 -1.16 8.90
N SER A 7 5.75 -0.46 8.61
CA SER A 7 5.81 1.00 8.54
C SER A 7 6.11 1.67 9.88
N GLY A 8 5.78 1.01 10.99
CA GLY A 8 5.88 1.54 12.36
C GLY A 8 4.55 2.04 12.93
N LEU A 9 3.51 2.22 12.09
CA LEU A 9 2.18 2.54 12.59
C LEU A 9 1.58 1.35 13.35
N PRO A 10 0.80 1.59 14.44
CA PRO A 10 0.31 0.54 15.32
C PRO A 10 -0.39 -0.61 14.59
N ARG A 11 -1.22 -0.30 13.58
CA ARG A 11 -1.91 -1.31 12.76
C ARG A 11 -0.96 -2.24 12.01
N THR A 12 0.17 -1.74 11.51
CA THR A 12 1.16 -2.58 10.81
C THR A 12 1.97 -3.44 11.78
N VAL A 13 2.32 -2.87 12.93
CA VAL A 13 3.03 -3.59 14.01
C VAL A 13 2.16 -4.71 14.57
N GLU A 14 0.89 -4.42 14.86
CA GLU A 14 -0.07 -5.41 15.36
C GLU A 14 -0.29 -6.54 14.35
N THR A 15 -0.52 -6.21 13.07
CA THR A 15 -0.70 -7.23 12.03
C THR A 15 0.54 -8.11 11.87
N ALA A 16 1.74 -7.54 11.80
CA ALA A 16 2.98 -8.31 11.72
C ALA A 16 3.17 -9.24 12.93
N THR A 17 2.88 -8.73 14.13
CA THR A 17 2.96 -9.51 15.37
C THR A 17 2.01 -10.72 15.33
N ARG A 18 0.78 -10.54 14.84
CA ARG A 18 -0.20 -11.62 14.69
C ARG A 18 0.25 -12.65 13.64
N VAL A 19 0.84 -12.23 12.53
CA VAL A 19 1.38 -13.14 11.50
C VAL A 19 2.53 -13.96 12.06
N LEU A 20 3.46 -13.34 12.79
CA LEU A 20 4.58 -14.02 13.43
C LEU A 20 4.10 -15.04 14.48
N ALA A 21 3.15 -14.64 15.33
CA ALA A 21 2.55 -15.53 16.31
C ALA A 21 1.87 -16.75 15.66
N ALA A 22 1.07 -16.52 14.61
CA ALA A 22 0.37 -17.59 13.90
C ALA A 22 1.32 -18.54 13.13
N SER A 23 2.47 -18.05 12.68
CA SER A 23 3.49 -18.84 11.99
C SER A 23 4.53 -19.48 12.93
N GLY A 24 4.46 -19.21 14.24
CA GLY A 24 5.45 -19.67 15.22
C GLY A 24 6.84 -19.05 15.07
N GLN A 25 6.97 -17.98 14.28
CA GLN A 25 8.24 -17.33 13.99
C GLN A 25 8.60 -16.27 15.05
N ARG A 26 9.89 -16.13 15.35
CA ARG A 26 10.44 -15.12 16.27
C ARG A 26 11.45 -14.28 15.53
N ILE A 27 10.96 -13.24 14.87
CA ILE A 27 11.77 -12.32 14.04
C ILE A 27 11.53 -10.91 14.59
N ALA A 28 12.60 -10.12 14.73
CA ALA A 28 12.47 -8.73 15.13
C ALA A 28 11.82 -7.90 14.01
N LEU A 29 11.03 -6.89 14.39
CA LEU A 29 10.39 -6.01 13.42
C LEU A 29 11.33 -4.86 13.07
N ASP A 30 11.68 -4.74 11.79
CA ASP A 30 12.36 -3.57 11.26
C ASP A 30 11.32 -2.48 10.94
N THR A 31 11.50 -1.29 11.50
CA THR A 31 10.56 -0.17 11.29
C THR A 31 11.11 0.79 10.26
N TRP A 32 10.38 0.97 9.16
CA TRP A 32 10.76 1.82 8.02
C TRP A 32 9.71 2.93 7.82
N PRO A 33 9.91 4.12 8.43
CA PRO A 33 8.95 5.23 8.36
C PRO A 33 8.66 5.75 6.95
N GLU A 34 9.57 5.52 6.00
CA GLU A 34 9.42 5.82 4.58
C GLU A 34 8.25 5.05 3.95
N LEU A 35 7.81 3.96 4.57
CA LEU A 35 6.71 3.10 4.14
C LEU A 35 5.40 3.39 4.91
N HIS A 36 5.28 4.53 5.58
CA HIS A 36 4.01 5.01 6.13
C HIS A 36 2.94 5.20 5.04
N GLU A 37 1.65 5.09 5.40
CA GLU A 37 0.58 5.35 4.43
C GLU A 37 0.63 6.79 3.89
N ILE A 38 0.10 7.00 2.69
CA ILE A 38 -0.12 8.33 2.13
C ILE A 38 -0.88 9.21 3.14
N ARG A 39 -0.34 10.40 3.40
CA ARG A 39 -0.84 11.24 4.48
C ARG A 39 -2.04 12.05 4.02
N GLY A 40 -3.20 11.83 4.65
CA GLY A 40 -4.37 12.67 4.45
C GLY A 40 -4.19 14.08 5.02
N GLY A 41 -4.83 15.06 4.39
CA GLY A 41 -4.88 16.44 4.86
C GLY A 41 -6.13 16.73 5.70
N ARG A 42 -6.45 18.02 5.87
CA ARG A 42 -7.66 18.44 6.57
C ARG A 42 -8.86 18.41 5.62
N LEU A 43 -9.80 17.50 5.86
CA LEU A 43 -11.02 17.40 5.04
C LEU A 43 -11.84 18.69 5.00
N SER A 44 -11.81 19.50 6.07
CA SER A 44 -12.55 20.76 6.16
C SER A 44 -12.05 21.85 5.20
N SER A 45 -10.83 21.73 4.66
CA SER A 45 -10.29 22.68 3.69
C SER A 45 -10.57 22.31 2.23
N ILE A 46 -11.26 21.20 1.97
CA ILE A 46 -11.54 20.71 0.62
C ILE A 46 -12.90 21.24 0.13
N PRO A 47 -12.97 21.91 -1.03
CA PRO A 47 -14.24 22.34 -1.62
C PRO A 47 -15.20 21.16 -1.82
N THR A 48 -16.50 21.36 -1.55
CA THR A 48 -17.49 20.27 -1.63
C THR A 48 -17.52 19.58 -3.01
N ALA A 49 -17.34 20.34 -4.08
CA ALA A 49 -17.30 19.81 -5.44
C ALA A 49 -16.10 18.86 -5.69
N GLU A 50 -15.02 19.00 -4.93
CA GLU A 50 -13.79 18.22 -5.06
C GLU A 50 -13.72 17.04 -4.09
N LEU A 51 -14.63 16.96 -3.11
CA LEU A 51 -14.58 15.93 -2.06
C LEU A 51 -14.56 14.51 -2.61
N LYS A 52 -15.43 14.17 -3.56
CA LYS A 52 -15.44 12.81 -4.13
C LYS A 52 -14.06 12.45 -4.70
N ARG A 53 -13.50 13.34 -5.52
CA ARG A 53 -12.18 13.16 -6.13
C ARG A 53 -11.07 13.10 -5.09
N ALA A 54 -11.16 13.89 -4.01
CA ALA A 54 -10.18 13.84 -2.94
C ALA A 54 -10.17 12.49 -2.18
N PHE A 55 -11.33 11.82 -2.08
CA PHE A 55 -11.45 10.49 -1.49
C PHE A 55 -11.00 9.39 -2.45
N THR A 56 -11.50 9.38 -3.69
CA THR A 56 -11.35 8.22 -4.57
C THR A 56 -10.24 8.37 -5.61
N GLY A 57 -9.86 9.60 -5.96
CA GLY A 57 -8.96 9.87 -7.09
C GLY A 57 -7.54 9.33 -6.94
N ALA A 58 -7.08 9.09 -5.70
CA ALA A 58 -5.80 8.42 -5.46
C ALA A 58 -5.87 6.89 -5.65
N PHE A 59 -7.06 6.31 -5.89
CA PHE A 59 -7.29 4.87 -5.95
C PHE A 59 -8.12 4.48 -7.19
N GLU A 60 -7.99 5.24 -8.28
CA GLU A 60 -8.71 5.02 -9.53
C GLU A 60 -7.76 5.08 -10.73
N GLY A 61 -7.72 3.99 -11.52
CA GLY A 61 -6.98 3.96 -12.79
C GLY A 61 -5.48 4.25 -12.69
N LEU A 62 -4.96 4.99 -13.68
CA LEU A 62 -3.61 5.56 -13.66
C LEU A 62 -3.69 6.95 -13.02
N VAL A 63 -3.00 7.14 -11.91
CA VAL A 63 -3.11 8.37 -11.12
C VAL A 63 -1.97 9.31 -11.46
N ASN A 64 -2.33 10.57 -11.69
CA ASN A 64 -1.38 11.65 -11.90
C ASN A 64 -0.58 11.91 -10.59
N PRO A 65 0.77 12.07 -10.64
CA PRO A 65 1.59 12.23 -9.43
C PRO A 65 1.22 13.45 -8.58
N GLU A 66 0.67 14.52 -9.15
CA GLU A 66 0.23 15.71 -8.44
C GLU A 66 -1.10 15.51 -7.70
N GLN A 67 -1.81 14.38 -7.92
CA GLN A 67 -3.05 14.05 -7.20
C GLN A 67 -2.76 13.94 -5.70
N ARG A 68 -3.45 14.76 -4.91
CA ARG A 68 -3.37 14.75 -3.43
C ARG A 68 -4.41 13.83 -2.82
N PHE A 69 -4.00 13.11 -1.77
CA PHE A 69 -4.90 12.30 -0.98
C PHE A 69 -5.51 13.13 0.15
N LEU A 70 -6.84 13.33 0.12
CA LEU A 70 -7.57 14.13 1.11
C LEU A 70 -6.92 15.51 1.37
N GLY A 71 -6.34 16.13 0.33
CA GLY A 71 -5.66 17.43 0.42
C GLY A 71 -4.32 17.43 1.18
N GLY A 72 -3.77 16.25 1.50
CA GLY A 72 -2.48 16.08 2.17
C GLY A 72 -1.36 15.81 1.16
N GLU A 73 -0.61 14.74 1.41
CA GLU A 73 0.48 14.24 0.56
C GLU A 73 -0.04 13.89 -0.84
N SER A 74 0.76 14.22 -1.85
CA SER A 74 0.54 13.81 -3.23
C SER A 74 1.05 12.39 -3.46
N VAL A 75 0.51 11.72 -4.48
CA VAL A 75 0.98 10.40 -4.90
C VAL A 75 2.46 10.43 -5.27
N GLY A 76 2.93 11.50 -5.90
CA GLY A 76 4.33 11.75 -6.20
C GLY A 76 5.21 11.83 -4.95
N GLU A 77 4.82 12.65 -3.97
CA GLU A 77 5.56 12.78 -2.70
C GLU A 77 5.66 11.44 -1.96
N MET A 78 4.60 10.62 -1.98
CA MET A 78 4.65 9.26 -1.44
C MET A 78 5.63 8.37 -2.23
N MET A 79 5.59 8.37 -3.56
CA MET A 79 6.51 7.57 -4.37
C MET A 79 7.98 7.95 -4.13
N ASP A 80 8.26 9.24 -3.88
CA ASP A 80 9.62 9.74 -3.61
C ASP A 80 10.25 9.19 -2.33
N ARG A 81 9.43 8.76 -1.36
CA ARG A 81 9.91 8.04 -0.17
C ARG A 81 9.83 6.52 -0.30
N VAL A 82 8.81 5.99 -0.98
CA VAL A 82 8.61 4.54 -1.08
C VAL A 82 9.61 3.89 -2.04
N HIS A 83 9.80 4.41 -3.25
CA HIS A 83 10.65 3.75 -4.25
C HIS A 83 12.12 3.63 -3.82
N PRO A 84 12.76 4.66 -3.24
CA PRO A 84 14.12 4.52 -2.73
C PRO A 84 14.24 3.50 -1.59
N ALA A 85 13.23 3.39 -0.72
CA ALA A 85 13.21 2.36 0.32
C ALA A 85 13.14 0.95 -0.30
N ILE A 86 12.30 0.73 -1.31
CA ILE A 86 12.25 -0.56 -2.00
C ILE A 86 13.53 -0.88 -2.75
N GLN A 87 14.15 0.12 -3.40
CA GLN A 87 15.45 -0.06 -4.04
C GLN A 87 16.51 -0.49 -3.00
N LYS A 88 16.59 0.21 -1.87
CA LYS A 88 17.47 -0.16 -0.75
C LYS A 88 17.23 -1.60 -0.28
N LEU A 89 15.97 -2.04 -0.20
CA LEU A 89 15.66 -3.43 0.18
C LEU A 89 16.16 -4.43 -0.87
N ARG A 90 15.99 -4.13 -2.17
CA ARG A 90 16.47 -5.01 -3.24
C ARG A 90 17.99 -5.07 -3.34
N ASP A 91 18.66 -3.97 -3.01
CA ASP A 91 20.12 -3.89 -3.00
C ASP A 91 20.75 -4.59 -1.78
N ASP A 92 19.95 -4.96 -0.78
CA ASP A 92 20.38 -5.67 0.41
C ASP A 92 20.46 -7.19 0.12
N PRO A 93 21.65 -7.81 0.13
CA PRO A 93 21.81 -9.24 -0.15
C PRO A 93 21.48 -10.15 1.04
N ASP A 94 21.23 -9.59 2.23
CA ASP A 94 21.10 -10.36 3.48
C ASP A 94 19.66 -10.85 3.75
N TRP A 95 18.87 -11.09 2.69
CA TRP A 95 17.53 -11.69 2.82
C TRP A 95 17.18 -12.59 1.63
N ASP A 96 16.37 -13.63 1.87
CA ASP A 96 15.78 -14.49 0.84
C ASP A 96 14.26 -14.30 0.77
N THR A 97 13.57 -14.29 1.92
CA THR A 97 12.12 -14.06 1.98
C THR A 97 11.75 -13.00 3.03
N VAL A 98 11.26 -11.84 2.59
CA VAL A 98 10.84 -10.72 3.44
C VAL A 98 9.31 -10.58 3.53
N LEU A 99 8.81 -10.36 4.74
CA LEU A 99 7.42 -9.93 4.97
C LEU A 99 7.36 -8.41 5.07
N LEU A 100 6.59 -7.76 4.21
CA LEU A 100 6.23 -6.35 4.32
C LEU A 100 4.78 -6.23 4.83
N VAL A 101 4.57 -5.54 5.95
CA VAL A 101 3.22 -5.25 6.46
C VAL A 101 2.97 -3.74 6.39
N LEU A 102 2.26 -3.32 5.36
CA LEU A 102 2.14 -1.92 4.94
C LEU A 102 0.68 -1.49 4.76
N HIS A 103 0.41 -0.64 3.77
CA HIS A 103 -0.87 0.05 3.59
C HIS A 103 -1.28 0.06 2.12
N GLY A 104 -2.55 0.38 1.83
CA GLY A 104 -3.09 0.29 0.47
C GLY A 104 -2.36 1.18 -0.52
N GLY A 105 -2.15 2.46 -0.20
CA GLY A 105 -1.47 3.39 -1.10
C GLY A 105 -0.01 2.99 -1.35
N VAL A 106 0.70 2.61 -0.29
CA VAL A 106 2.09 2.15 -0.39
C VAL A 106 2.20 0.85 -1.19
N ASN A 107 1.33 -0.13 -0.95
CA ASN A 107 1.31 -1.38 -1.71
C ASN A 107 1.07 -1.10 -3.21
N CYS A 108 0.14 -0.21 -3.55
CA CYS A 108 -0.10 0.19 -4.93
C CYS A 108 1.16 0.81 -5.57
N ALA A 109 1.91 1.65 -4.86
CA ALA A 109 3.16 2.22 -5.38
C ALA A 109 4.19 1.11 -5.70
N ILE A 110 4.41 0.18 -4.78
CA ILE A 110 5.35 -0.94 -4.95
C ILE A 110 4.92 -1.83 -6.13
N LEU A 111 3.64 -2.21 -6.19
CA LEU A 111 3.10 -3.05 -7.25
C LEU A 111 3.15 -2.35 -8.61
N SER A 112 2.91 -1.03 -8.64
CA SER A 112 2.99 -0.25 -9.89
C SER A 112 4.42 -0.21 -10.42
N LEU A 113 5.41 -0.01 -9.53
CA LEU A 113 6.82 -0.08 -9.90
C LEU A 113 7.17 -1.49 -10.41
N ALA A 114 6.76 -2.53 -9.70
CA ALA A 114 7.03 -3.92 -10.08
C ALA A 114 6.43 -4.32 -11.44
N LEU A 115 5.20 -3.87 -11.74
CA LEU A 115 4.50 -4.21 -12.99
C LEU A 115 4.98 -3.41 -14.20
N THR A 116 5.49 -2.20 -13.99
CA THR A 116 5.77 -1.26 -15.09
C THR A 116 7.25 -0.95 -15.26
N GLY A 117 8.09 -1.16 -14.25
CA GLY A 117 9.47 -0.68 -14.20
C GLY A 117 9.58 0.85 -14.22
N GLN A 118 8.48 1.57 -14.02
CA GLN A 118 8.38 3.02 -14.16
C GLN A 118 7.85 3.67 -12.88
N ARG A 119 8.14 4.96 -12.71
CA ARG A 119 7.56 5.79 -11.63
C ARG A 119 6.11 6.17 -11.96
N LEU A 120 5.25 5.17 -12.04
CA LEU A 120 3.79 5.29 -12.27
C LEU A 120 3.02 4.79 -11.05
N PHE A 121 1.77 5.22 -10.93
CA PHE A 121 0.88 4.78 -9.85
C PHE A 121 -0.46 4.27 -10.38
N LEU A 122 -0.68 2.97 -10.23
CA LEU A 122 -1.90 2.25 -10.58
C LEU A 122 -2.83 2.21 -9.36
N GLY A 123 -3.65 3.25 -9.21
CA GLY A 123 -4.59 3.37 -8.09
C GLY A 123 -5.70 2.31 -8.10
N GLY A 124 -6.00 1.74 -9.27
CA GLY A 124 -7.01 0.69 -9.43
C GLY A 124 -6.63 -0.68 -8.89
N LEU A 125 -5.41 -0.86 -8.36
CA LEU A 125 -5.01 -2.09 -7.69
C LEU A 125 -5.70 -2.17 -6.32
N ALA A 126 -6.76 -2.99 -6.23
CA ALA A 126 -7.47 -3.18 -4.97
C ALA A 126 -6.53 -3.72 -3.88
N GLN A 127 -6.67 -3.24 -2.64
CA GLN A 127 -5.87 -3.65 -1.48
C GLN A 127 -6.81 -3.83 -0.28
N THR A 128 -7.44 -4.98 -0.21
CA THR A 128 -8.37 -5.35 0.87
C THR A 128 -7.58 -5.54 2.17
N ALA A 129 -8.20 -5.19 3.30
CA ALA A 129 -7.57 -5.34 4.61
C ALA A 129 -7.11 -6.80 4.84
N GLY A 130 -5.83 -6.98 5.14
CA GLY A 130 -5.23 -8.30 5.37
C GLY A 130 -5.06 -9.14 4.10
N CYS A 131 -5.21 -8.57 2.90
CA CYS A 131 -4.86 -9.26 1.66
C CYS A 131 -3.36 -9.55 1.59
N ILE A 132 -3.01 -10.52 0.75
CA ILE A 132 -1.65 -10.93 0.46
C ILE A 132 -1.32 -10.52 -0.97
N ASN A 133 -0.19 -9.82 -1.12
CA ASN A 133 0.49 -9.69 -2.40
C ASN A 133 1.74 -10.56 -2.34
N ALA A 134 2.12 -11.19 -3.45
CA ALA A 134 3.33 -12.00 -3.55
C ALA A 134 4.12 -11.56 -4.77
N LEU A 135 5.40 -11.23 -4.56
CA LEU A 135 6.31 -10.76 -5.58
C LEU A 135 7.61 -11.56 -5.46
N ASP A 136 8.16 -12.01 -6.59
CA ASP A 136 9.55 -12.46 -6.67
C ASP A 136 10.38 -11.31 -7.27
N VAL A 137 11.62 -11.16 -6.80
CA VAL A 137 12.56 -10.14 -7.30
C VAL A 137 13.93 -10.74 -7.54
N GLY A 138 14.60 -10.25 -8.58
CA GLY A 138 15.99 -10.59 -8.88
C GLY A 138 16.93 -9.39 -8.76
N ALA A 139 18.17 -9.59 -9.18
CA ALA A 139 19.22 -8.57 -9.09
C ALA A 139 19.12 -7.51 -10.20
N ASP A 140 18.60 -7.85 -11.39
CA ASP A 140 18.42 -6.86 -12.45
C ASP A 140 17.28 -5.89 -12.07
N PRO A 141 17.40 -4.57 -12.34
CA PRO A 141 16.33 -3.61 -12.06
C PRO A 141 14.94 -4.05 -12.56
N ALA A 142 14.86 -4.76 -13.69
CA ALA A 142 13.63 -5.26 -14.30
C ALA A 142 13.16 -6.63 -13.77
N ASP A 143 13.95 -7.33 -12.95
CA ASP A 143 13.59 -8.64 -12.40
C ASP A 143 12.49 -8.52 -11.34
N TRP A 144 11.25 -8.49 -11.79
CA TRP A 144 10.05 -8.51 -10.97
C TRP A 144 9.06 -9.55 -11.51
N VAL A 145 8.48 -10.34 -10.62
CA VAL A 145 7.35 -11.21 -10.95
C VAL A 145 6.26 -11.00 -9.90
N VAL A 146 5.13 -10.44 -10.30
CA VAL A 146 3.95 -10.32 -9.42
C VAL A 146 3.13 -11.61 -9.53
N ARG A 147 3.14 -12.43 -8.48
CA ARG A 147 2.44 -13.73 -8.42
C ARG A 147 0.97 -13.59 -8.06
N PHE A 148 0.69 -12.77 -7.04
CA PHE A 148 -0.66 -12.49 -6.59
C PHE A 148 -0.78 -11.02 -6.21
N VAL A 149 -1.93 -10.44 -6.52
CA VAL A 149 -2.35 -9.12 -6.04
C VAL A 149 -3.67 -9.29 -5.32
N ASN A 150 -3.80 -8.67 -4.14
CA ASN A 150 -5.03 -8.64 -3.37
C ASN A 150 -5.63 -10.01 -3.03
N TYR A 151 -4.79 -11.02 -2.78
CA TYR A 151 -5.29 -12.36 -2.49
C TYR A 151 -5.84 -12.44 -1.07
N VAL A 152 -7.08 -12.88 -0.93
CA VAL A 152 -7.77 -13.08 0.36
C VAL A 152 -8.16 -14.56 0.44
N PRO A 153 -7.39 -15.42 1.15
CA PRO A 153 -7.60 -16.87 1.10
C PRO A 153 -9.03 -17.33 1.42
N PRO A 154 -9.74 -16.76 2.43
CA PRO A 154 -11.13 -17.14 2.70
C PRO A 154 -12.13 -16.72 1.62
N ALA A 155 -11.79 -15.76 0.76
CA ALA A 155 -12.69 -15.21 -0.26
C ALA A 155 -11.91 -14.72 -1.49
N PRO A 156 -11.34 -15.62 -2.33
CA PRO A 156 -10.46 -15.21 -3.43
C PRO A 156 -11.10 -14.26 -4.45
N LEU A 157 -12.41 -14.43 -4.71
CA LEU A 157 -13.19 -13.59 -5.62
C LEU A 157 -13.88 -12.40 -4.93
N GLN A 158 -13.79 -12.33 -3.60
CA GLN A 158 -14.31 -11.22 -2.78
C GLN A 158 -15.74 -10.75 -3.16
N PRO A 159 -16.75 -11.64 -3.32
CA PRO A 159 -18.06 -11.25 -3.88
C PRO A 159 -18.83 -10.22 -3.04
N GLY A 160 -18.49 -10.08 -1.74
CA GLY A 160 -19.07 -9.08 -0.85
C GLY A 160 -18.41 -7.70 -0.89
N ALA A 161 -17.23 -7.56 -1.53
CA ALA A 161 -16.45 -6.32 -1.56
C ALA A 161 -16.67 -5.57 -2.89
N ARG A 162 -17.90 -5.10 -3.11
CA ARG A 162 -18.28 -4.38 -4.35
C ARG A 162 -17.89 -2.91 -4.38
N SER A 163 -17.38 -2.38 -3.26
CA SER A 163 -16.92 -1.00 -3.13
C SER A 163 -15.55 -0.99 -2.44
N THR A 164 -14.69 -0.08 -2.89
CA THR A 164 -13.40 0.20 -2.26
C THR A 164 -13.59 0.80 -0.87
N THR A 165 -12.56 0.71 -0.03
CA THR A 165 -12.56 1.35 1.30
C THR A 165 -12.79 2.86 1.19
N MET A 166 -12.22 3.53 0.18
CA MET A 166 -12.39 4.97 0.00
C MET A 166 -13.81 5.37 -0.42
N GLU A 167 -14.49 4.56 -1.25
CA GLU A 167 -15.91 4.77 -1.55
C GLU A 167 -16.78 4.60 -0.31
N GLN A 168 -16.50 3.59 0.52
CA GLN A 168 -17.21 3.38 1.78
C GLN A 168 -17.00 4.56 2.76
N LEU A 169 -15.76 5.05 2.89
CA LEU A 169 -15.45 6.20 3.73
C LEU A 169 -16.11 7.49 3.22
N PHE A 170 -16.17 7.68 1.90
CA PHE A 170 -16.87 8.82 1.30
C PHE A 170 -18.38 8.78 1.58
N GLU A 171 -19.02 7.61 1.46
CA GLU A 171 -20.44 7.47 1.79
C GLU A 171 -20.71 7.65 3.29
N GLN A 172 -19.82 7.17 4.17
CA GLN A 172 -19.92 7.46 5.61
C GLN A 172 -19.79 8.95 5.89
N TYR A 173 -18.81 9.63 5.28
CA TYR A 173 -18.62 11.08 5.43
C TYR A 173 -19.84 11.88 5.00
N LYS A 174 -20.48 11.50 3.88
CA LYS A 174 -21.72 12.13 3.40
C LYS A 174 -22.87 12.00 4.39
N ARG A 175 -22.96 10.89 5.12
CA ARG A 175 -24.04 10.65 6.11
C ARG A 175 -23.82 11.41 7.42
N SER A 176 -22.58 11.77 7.75
CA SER A 176 -22.24 12.51 8.98
C SER A 176 -22.29 14.03 8.83
N ARG A 177 -22.67 14.55 7.65
CA ARG A 177 -22.77 15.97 7.34
C ARG A 177 -24.19 16.49 7.49
#